data_AF-A0A9E6VT54-F1
#
_entry.id   AF-A0A9E6VT54-F1
#
_cell.length_a   1.000
_cell.length_b   1.000
_cell.length_c   1.000
_cell.angle_alpha   90.00
_cell.angle_beta   90.00
_cell.angle_gamma   90.00
#
_symmetry.space_group_name_H-M   'P 1'
#
loop_
_entity.id
_entity.type
_entity.pdbx_description
1 polymer ?
#
loop_
_entity_poly.entity_id
_entity_poly.type
_entity_poly.pdbx_seq_one_letter_code
_entity_poly.pdbx_strand_id
1 'polypeptide(L)'
;MKTYSRILSVSLLIGLCMFLMACPVSTSYPLGKKDVEKIDKNLLGTWKNDITDSEVIKATVKKADEYTYDIVVDEKGSMFMAENTNFKGWLTKIEDKTFLVLQEVGEDGKTKIIFYVYHVNIEKNKLTTHDITLKVGGTDSVTSIEAYRDEVKASMAKEGFLAGKIVWAKK
;
A
#
# COMPACT_ATOMS: atom_id res chain seq x y z
N MET A 1 12.19 57.47 17.98
CA MET A 1 11.51 56.80 16.85
C MET A 1 12.50 55.84 16.20
N LYS A 2 12.38 54.53 16.46
CA LYS A 2 13.18 53.48 15.81
C LYS A 2 12.28 52.28 15.54
N THR A 3 11.91 52.12 14.28
CA THR A 3 11.15 51.00 13.72
C THR A 3 12.09 49.80 13.59
N TYR A 4 11.99 48.83 14.50
CA TYR A 4 12.64 47.54 14.34
C TYR A 4 11.72 46.59 13.56
N SER A 5 12.07 46.48 12.28
CA SER A 5 11.91 45.37 11.33
C SER A 5 11.08 44.17 11.81
N ARG A 6 9.86 44.06 11.26
CA ARG A 6 9.04 42.84 11.21
C ARG A 6 9.66 41.82 10.24
N ILE A 7 10.78 41.19 10.56
CA ILE A 7 11.33 40.10 9.74
C ILE A 7 11.98 39.06 10.65
N LEU A 8 11.19 38.41 11.50
CA LEU A 8 11.68 37.28 12.30
C LEU A 8 10.56 36.26 12.58
N SER A 9 9.82 35.85 11.54
CA SER A 9 8.81 34.79 11.71
C SER A 9 8.55 33.93 10.46
N VAL A 10 9.26 34.13 9.35
CA VAL A 10 9.00 33.39 8.09
C VAL A 10 9.90 32.15 7.94
N SER A 11 11.04 32.10 8.63
CA SER A 11 12.05 31.04 8.43
C SER A 11 11.74 29.71 9.13
N LEU A 12 10.75 29.64 10.03
CA LEU A 12 10.41 28.39 10.75
C LEU A 12 9.27 27.61 10.07
N LEU A 13 8.50 28.23 9.15
CA LEU A 13 7.34 27.59 8.51
C LEU A 13 7.72 26.75 7.28
N ILE A 14 8.91 26.96 6.70
CA ILE A 14 9.38 26.24 5.50
C ILE A 14 9.92 24.84 5.85
N GLY A 15 10.37 24.61 7.09
CA GLY A 15 10.81 23.29 7.56
C GLY A 15 9.67 22.29 7.80
N LEU A 16 8.43 22.76 7.91
CA LEU A 16 7.27 21.93 8.23
C LEU A 16 6.51 21.42 6.99
N CYS A 17 6.77 22.01 5.80
CA CYS A 17 6.18 21.55 4.55
C CYS A 17 6.93 20.36 3.91
N MET A 18 7.96 19.79 4.55
CA MET A 18 8.59 18.55 4.07
C MET A 18 7.87 17.27 4.54
N PHE A 19 6.76 17.38 5.28
CA PHE A 19 5.86 16.26 5.56
C PHE A 19 4.89 15.95 4.41
N LEU A 20 5.14 16.51 3.23
CA LEU A 20 4.27 16.32 2.06
C LEU A 20 4.32 14.87 1.58
N MET A 21 3.21 14.21 1.84
CA MET A 21 2.63 13.14 1.02
C MET A 21 3.47 11.86 1.01
N ALA A 22 3.16 10.97 1.97
CA ALA A 22 3.39 9.55 1.77
C ALA A 22 2.52 9.11 0.58
N CYS A 23 3.03 9.32 -0.64
CA CYS A 23 2.43 8.75 -1.84
C CYS A 23 2.48 7.23 -1.73
N PRO A 24 1.47 6.52 -2.25
CA PRO A 24 1.52 5.07 -2.35
C PRO A 24 2.80 4.68 -3.08
N VAL A 25 3.62 3.86 -2.42
CA VAL A 25 4.89 3.41 -2.95
C VAL A 25 4.61 2.31 -3.98
N SER A 26 4.60 2.69 -5.25
CA SER A 26 4.64 1.73 -6.34
C SER A 26 6.09 1.32 -6.64
N THR A 27 6.29 0.08 -7.04
CA THR A 27 7.60 -0.47 -7.38
C THR A 27 7.56 -1.22 -8.71
N SER A 28 8.72 -1.41 -9.33
CA SER A 28 8.90 -2.25 -10.53
C SER A 28 9.21 -3.71 -10.19
N TYR A 29 9.37 -4.03 -8.90
CA TYR A 29 9.60 -5.38 -8.41
C TYR A 29 8.56 -5.74 -7.35
N PRO A 30 7.98 -6.95 -7.37
CA PRO A 30 7.05 -7.38 -6.34
C PRO A 30 7.80 -7.73 -5.04
N LEU A 31 7.15 -7.55 -3.88
CA LEU A 31 7.75 -7.91 -2.58
C LEU A 31 7.93 -9.44 -2.41
N GLY A 32 7.19 -10.23 -3.17
CA GLY A 32 7.26 -11.68 -3.13
C GLY A 32 6.72 -12.31 -4.41
N LYS A 33 7.03 -13.58 -4.62
CA LYS A 33 6.56 -14.34 -5.79
C LYS A 33 5.12 -14.79 -5.60
N LYS A 34 4.37 -14.86 -6.71
CA LYS A 34 2.92 -15.11 -6.75
C LYS A 34 2.48 -16.56 -6.52
N ASP A 35 3.43 -17.50 -6.43
CA ASP A 35 3.21 -18.95 -6.42
C ASP A 35 3.72 -19.61 -5.12
N VAL A 36 3.89 -18.82 -4.06
CA VAL A 36 4.47 -19.27 -2.78
C VAL A 36 3.38 -19.48 -1.72
N GLU A 37 2.64 -18.43 -1.38
CA GLU A 37 1.59 -18.51 -0.35
C GLU A 37 0.25 -18.83 -1.00
N LYS A 38 -0.44 -19.85 -0.48
CA LYS A 38 -1.82 -20.13 -0.89
C LYS A 38 -2.74 -18.99 -0.45
N ILE A 39 -3.81 -18.78 -1.21
CA ILE A 39 -4.82 -17.79 -0.85
C ILE A 39 -5.43 -18.07 0.54
N ASP A 40 -5.62 -17.01 1.33
CA ASP A 40 -6.52 -17.02 2.47
C ASP A 40 -7.97 -16.82 1.97
N LYS A 41 -8.84 -17.78 2.28
CA LYS A 41 -10.27 -17.75 1.91
C LYS A 41 -11.05 -16.67 2.64
N ASN A 42 -10.59 -16.22 3.81
CA ASN A 42 -11.25 -15.15 4.55
C ASN A 42 -11.16 -13.82 3.79
N LEU A 43 -10.13 -13.62 2.96
CA LEU A 43 -9.97 -12.43 2.12
C LEU A 43 -10.97 -12.37 0.95
N LEU A 44 -11.55 -13.49 0.55
CA LEU A 44 -12.52 -13.53 -0.57
C LEU A 44 -13.83 -12.82 -0.18
N GLY A 45 -14.37 -12.02 -1.09
CA GLY A 45 -15.62 -11.30 -0.91
C GLY A 45 -15.49 -9.81 -1.21
N THR A 46 -16.55 -9.06 -0.89
CA THR A 46 -16.57 -7.60 -1.06
C THR A 46 -16.28 -6.93 0.27
N TRP A 47 -15.34 -5.99 0.25
CA TRP A 47 -14.87 -5.23 1.40
C TRP A 47 -15.22 -3.77 1.22
N LYS A 48 -15.63 -3.12 2.30
CA LYS A 48 -15.91 -1.68 2.33
C LYS A 48 -15.30 -1.05 3.57
N ASN A 49 -14.81 0.17 3.43
CA ASN A 49 -14.53 1.08 4.54
C ASN A 49 -15.29 2.40 4.34
N ASP A 50 -15.28 3.27 5.35
CA ASP A 50 -15.97 4.56 5.32
C ASP A 50 -15.00 5.77 5.38
N ILE A 51 -13.71 5.55 5.06
CA ILE A 51 -12.66 6.57 5.06
C ILE A 51 -12.62 7.21 3.68
N THR A 52 -13.27 8.37 3.52
CA THR A 52 -13.45 9.05 2.22
C THR A 52 -12.13 9.49 1.56
N ASP A 53 -11.13 9.77 2.38
CA ASP A 53 -9.78 10.15 1.97
C ASP A 53 -8.82 8.96 1.84
N SER A 54 -9.35 7.73 1.80
CA SER A 54 -8.57 6.55 1.41
C SER A 54 -8.37 6.47 -0.11
N GLU A 55 -7.52 5.56 -0.56
CA GLU A 55 -7.39 5.24 -1.98
C GLU A 55 -8.62 4.49 -2.50
N VAL A 56 -9.18 3.59 -1.70
CA VAL A 56 -10.27 2.69 -2.12
C VAL A 56 -11.32 2.65 -1.04
N ILE A 57 -12.58 2.88 -1.40
CA ILE A 57 -13.73 2.79 -0.48
C ILE A 57 -14.29 1.37 -0.49
N LYS A 58 -14.35 0.74 -1.67
CA LYS A 58 -14.93 -0.58 -1.86
C LYS A 58 -14.13 -1.38 -2.87
N ALA A 59 -13.85 -2.63 -2.54
CA ALA A 59 -13.20 -3.58 -3.43
C ALA A 59 -13.81 -4.98 -3.32
N THR A 60 -13.79 -5.72 -4.42
CA THR A 60 -14.19 -7.12 -4.48
C THR A 60 -12.98 -8.00 -4.78
N VAL A 61 -12.79 -9.02 -3.95
CA VAL A 61 -11.70 -10.00 -4.06
C VAL A 61 -12.29 -11.36 -4.44
N LYS A 62 -11.86 -11.90 -5.56
CA LYS A 62 -12.25 -13.23 -6.07
C LYS A 62 -11.03 -14.13 -6.20
N LYS A 63 -11.27 -15.43 -6.15
CA LYS A 63 -10.23 -16.43 -6.41
C LYS A 63 -9.96 -16.46 -7.92
N ALA A 64 -8.70 -16.23 -8.32
CA ALA A 64 -8.25 -16.49 -9.69
C ALA A 64 -7.69 -17.92 -9.80
N ASP A 65 -6.77 -18.29 -8.91
CA ASP A 65 -6.22 -19.64 -8.79
C ASP A 65 -5.89 -19.99 -7.32
N GLU A 66 -5.06 -21.00 -7.06
CA GLU A 66 -4.72 -21.42 -5.69
C GLU A 66 -3.83 -20.43 -4.91
N TYR A 67 -3.15 -19.53 -5.61
CA TYR A 67 -2.16 -18.59 -5.07
C TYR A 67 -2.49 -17.13 -5.39
N THR A 68 -3.36 -16.87 -6.36
CA THR A 68 -3.68 -15.52 -6.83
C THR A 68 -5.16 -15.15 -6.71
N TYR A 69 -5.39 -13.86 -6.51
CA TYR A 69 -6.68 -13.20 -6.47
C TYR A 69 -6.91 -12.35 -7.70
N ASP A 70 -8.17 -12.26 -8.12
CA ASP A 70 -8.69 -11.16 -8.93
C ASP A 70 -9.27 -10.11 -8.00
N ILE A 71 -8.76 -8.88 -8.06
CA ILE A 71 -9.19 -7.78 -7.20
C ILE A 71 -9.70 -6.65 -8.08
N VAL A 72 -10.91 -6.19 -7.79
CA VAL A 72 -11.56 -5.09 -8.49
C VAL A 72 -11.90 -3.99 -7.50
N VAL A 73 -11.46 -2.77 -7.78
CA VAL A 73 -11.87 -1.57 -7.06
C VAL A 73 -13.25 -1.15 -7.58
N ASP A 74 -14.27 -1.38 -6.77
CA ASP A 74 -15.66 -1.08 -7.10
C ASP A 74 -16.00 0.41 -6.86
N GLU A 75 -15.36 1.02 -5.85
CA GLU A 75 -15.57 2.42 -5.46
C GLU A 75 -14.22 3.03 -5.04
N LYS A 76 -13.78 4.05 -5.78
CA LYS A 76 -12.53 4.78 -5.55
C LYS A 76 -12.71 5.79 -4.41
N GLY A 77 -11.69 5.95 -3.57
CA GLY A 77 -11.62 7.07 -2.63
C GLY A 77 -10.91 8.28 -3.26
N SER A 78 -10.84 9.40 -2.53
CA SER A 78 -10.29 10.64 -3.11
C SER A 78 -8.78 10.60 -3.36
N MET A 79 -8.06 9.65 -2.76
CA MET A 79 -6.63 9.45 -2.97
C MET A 79 -6.31 8.33 -3.97
N PHE A 80 -7.27 7.85 -4.76
CA PHE A 80 -7.01 6.81 -5.75
C PHE A 80 -6.09 7.30 -6.87
N MET A 81 -4.86 6.79 -6.92
CA MET A 81 -3.84 7.24 -7.89
C MET A 81 -3.53 6.20 -8.99
N ALA A 82 -3.93 4.94 -8.82
CA ALA A 82 -3.71 3.92 -9.85
C ALA A 82 -4.52 4.24 -11.12
N GLU A 83 -3.98 3.86 -12.29
CA GLU A 83 -4.65 4.15 -13.55
C GLU A 83 -5.86 3.22 -13.76
N ASN A 84 -5.75 1.97 -13.30
CA ASN A 84 -6.75 0.92 -13.50
C ASN A 84 -7.36 0.45 -12.18
N THR A 85 -8.59 -0.09 -12.24
CA THR A 85 -9.31 -0.64 -11.08
C THR A 85 -9.15 -2.15 -10.92
N ASN A 86 -8.50 -2.81 -11.87
CA ASN A 86 -8.31 -4.25 -11.86
C ASN A 86 -6.88 -4.60 -11.46
N PHE A 87 -6.74 -5.56 -10.55
CA PHE A 87 -5.46 -6.00 -10.03
C PHE A 87 -5.40 -7.52 -9.92
N LYS A 88 -4.21 -8.08 -10.13
CA LYS A 88 -3.86 -9.41 -9.64
C LYS A 88 -3.27 -9.27 -8.24
N GLY A 89 -3.77 -10.03 -7.29
CA GLY A 89 -3.28 -10.02 -5.91
C GLY A 89 -2.64 -11.34 -5.50
N TRP A 90 -1.66 -11.32 -4.61
CA TRP A 90 -1.19 -12.51 -3.90
C TRP A 90 -0.64 -12.14 -2.52
N LEU A 91 -0.58 -13.13 -1.62
CA LEU A 91 0.01 -12.94 -0.30
C LEU A 91 1.50 -13.25 -0.34
N THR A 92 2.26 -12.53 0.47
CA THR A 92 3.64 -12.90 0.81
C THR A 92 3.88 -12.65 2.29
N LYS A 93 4.80 -13.42 2.88
CA LYS A 93 5.19 -13.27 4.27
C LYS A 93 6.64 -12.83 4.40
N ILE A 94 6.87 -11.98 5.37
CA ILE A 94 8.19 -11.63 5.88
C ILE A 94 8.06 -11.72 7.41
N GLU A 95 8.77 -12.70 7.98
CA GLU A 95 8.68 -13.02 9.42
C GLU A 95 7.23 -13.31 9.84
N ASP A 96 6.71 -12.59 10.83
CA ASP A 96 5.36 -12.75 11.38
C ASP A 96 4.28 -11.95 10.62
N LYS A 97 4.65 -11.18 9.58
CA LYS A 97 3.75 -10.26 8.89
C LYS A 97 3.32 -10.79 7.54
N THR A 98 2.04 -10.55 7.22
CA THR A 98 1.46 -10.87 5.91
C THR A 98 1.27 -9.59 5.12
N PHE A 99 1.65 -9.64 3.85
CA PHE A 99 1.54 -8.53 2.91
C PHE A 99 0.71 -8.97 1.71
N LEU A 100 -0.16 -8.08 1.24
CA LEU A 100 -0.88 -8.22 -0.01
C LEU A 100 -0.10 -7.45 -1.07
N VAL A 101 0.40 -8.18 -2.07
CA VAL A 101 1.01 -7.59 -3.27
C VAL A 101 -0.06 -7.47 -4.33
N LEU A 102 -0.21 -6.29 -4.90
CA LEU A 102 -1.12 -6.00 -6.01
C LEU A 102 -0.30 -5.68 -7.26
N GLN A 103 -0.66 -6.28 -8.38
CA GLN A 103 -0.13 -5.95 -9.69
C GLN A 103 -1.23 -5.38 -10.55
N GLU A 104 -1.00 -4.19 -11.12
CA GLU A 104 -1.99 -3.51 -11.94
C GLU A 104 -2.28 -4.26 -13.24
N VAL A 105 -3.56 -4.34 -13.62
CA VAL A 105 -4.03 -4.92 -14.89
C VAL A 105 -4.56 -3.79 -15.76
N GLY A 106 -3.96 -3.60 -16.93
CA GLY A 106 -4.38 -2.59 -17.90
C GLY A 106 -5.72 -2.91 -18.54
N GLU A 107 -6.28 -1.92 -19.25
CA GLU A 107 -7.54 -2.07 -20.00
C GLU A 107 -7.50 -3.17 -21.07
N ASP A 108 -6.32 -3.49 -21.59
CA ASP A 108 -6.12 -4.59 -22.55
C ASP A 108 -6.09 -5.99 -21.88
N GLY A 109 -6.31 -6.04 -20.56
CA GLY A 109 -6.30 -7.26 -19.75
C GLY A 109 -4.91 -7.79 -19.41
N LYS A 110 -3.83 -7.09 -19.80
CA LYS A 110 -2.46 -7.50 -19.49
C LYS A 110 -1.97 -6.88 -18.19
N THR A 111 -1.14 -7.62 -17.48
CA THR A 111 -0.49 -7.15 -16.25
C THR A 111 0.62 -6.15 -16.57
N LYS A 112 0.67 -5.03 -15.83
CA LYS A 112 1.73 -4.03 -15.89
C LYS A 112 2.86 -4.36 -14.90
N ILE A 113 4.06 -3.83 -15.12
CA ILE A 113 5.19 -3.91 -14.17
C ILE A 113 5.06 -2.76 -13.17
N ILE A 114 3.93 -2.72 -12.47
CA ILE A 114 3.61 -1.75 -11.42
C ILE A 114 3.01 -2.55 -10.28
N PHE A 115 3.70 -2.53 -9.15
CA PHE A 115 3.32 -3.28 -7.97
C PHE A 115 3.04 -2.34 -6.80
N TYR A 116 1.99 -2.64 -6.05
CA TYR A 116 1.63 -1.97 -4.80
C TYR A 116 1.63 -3.00 -3.68
N VAL A 117 1.94 -2.57 -2.45
CA VAL A 117 2.06 -3.48 -1.32
C VAL A 117 1.42 -2.87 -0.09
N TYR A 118 0.60 -3.68 0.58
CA TYR A 118 -0.01 -3.32 1.85
C TYR A 118 0.26 -4.41 2.88
N HIS A 119 0.54 -4.01 4.11
CA HIS A 119 0.49 -4.94 5.23
C HIS A 119 -0.99 -5.25 5.54
N VAL A 120 -1.32 -6.53 5.77
CA VAL A 120 -2.69 -6.98 5.97
C VAL A 120 -2.84 -7.88 7.19
N ASN A 121 -3.90 -7.64 7.96
CA ASN A 121 -4.42 -8.56 8.96
C ASN A 121 -5.81 -9.03 8.53
N ILE A 122 -5.96 -10.32 8.29
CA ILE A 122 -7.15 -10.92 7.69
C ILE A 122 -7.89 -11.71 8.76
N GLU A 123 -9.14 -11.33 9.02
CA GLU A 123 -10.08 -12.05 9.88
C GLU A 123 -11.35 -12.35 9.07
N LYS A 124 -12.24 -13.22 9.59
CA LYS A 124 -13.43 -13.71 8.85
C LYS A 124 -14.29 -12.60 8.23
N ASN A 125 -14.56 -11.53 9.00
CA ASN A 125 -15.45 -10.42 8.63
C ASN A 125 -14.78 -9.05 8.75
N LYS A 126 -13.46 -9.02 9.00
CA LYS A 126 -12.70 -7.81 9.24
C LYS A 126 -11.34 -7.94 8.56
N LEU A 127 -10.97 -6.93 7.79
CA LEU A 127 -9.65 -6.78 7.21
C LEU A 127 -9.08 -5.48 7.75
N THR A 128 -7.80 -5.49 8.12
CA THR A 128 -7.06 -4.26 8.41
C THR A 128 -5.91 -4.14 7.45
N THR A 129 -5.78 -3.00 6.78
CA THR A 129 -4.65 -2.70 5.90
C THR A 129 -3.84 -1.55 6.47
N HIS A 130 -2.54 -1.52 6.14
CA HIS A 130 -1.64 -0.42 6.43
C HIS A 130 -0.74 -0.20 5.22
N ASP A 131 -0.43 1.06 4.94
CA ASP A 131 0.66 1.40 4.03
C ASP A 131 1.99 0.99 4.65
N ILE A 132 2.90 0.53 3.81
CA ILE A 132 4.28 0.30 4.22
C ILE A 132 5.14 1.49 3.78
N THR A 133 6.05 1.92 4.65
CA THR A 133 7.05 2.92 4.30
C THR A 133 8.42 2.28 4.28
N LEU A 134 9.18 2.50 3.20
CA LEU A 134 10.59 2.10 3.10
C LEU A 134 11.45 3.16 3.77
N LYS A 135 12.12 2.79 4.85
CA LYS A 135 12.69 3.71 5.86
C LYS A 135 14.23 3.67 5.92
N VAL A 136 14.89 2.87 5.09
CA VAL A 136 16.35 2.77 5.05
C VAL A 136 16.86 3.34 3.73
N GLY A 137 16.74 2.58 2.64
CA GLY A 137 17.12 2.99 1.30
C GLY A 137 15.97 3.52 0.45
N GLY A 138 14.72 3.40 0.93
CA GLY A 138 13.56 3.87 0.19
C GLY A 138 13.31 3.05 -1.09
N THR A 139 12.53 3.60 -2.02
CA THR A 139 12.24 2.98 -3.33
C THR A 139 13.49 2.78 -4.18
N ASP A 140 14.48 3.65 -4.04
CA ASP A 140 15.71 3.61 -4.85
C ASP A 140 16.55 2.35 -4.55
N SER A 141 16.37 1.75 -3.38
CA SER A 141 17.02 0.49 -3.02
C SER A 141 16.35 -0.75 -3.65
N VAL A 142 15.15 -0.61 -4.19
CA VAL A 142 14.35 -1.70 -4.75
C VAL A 142 14.81 -2.04 -6.17
N THR A 143 15.89 -2.82 -6.26
CA THR A 143 16.53 -3.24 -7.51
C THR A 143 16.30 -4.72 -7.86
N SER A 144 15.74 -5.48 -6.92
CA SER A 144 15.31 -6.88 -7.10
C SER A 144 14.26 -7.24 -6.05
N ILE A 145 13.67 -8.43 -6.16
CA ILE A 145 12.76 -8.96 -5.13
C ILE A 145 13.51 -9.12 -3.80
N GLU A 146 14.75 -9.62 -3.85
CA GLU A 146 15.60 -9.82 -2.67
C GLU A 146 15.93 -8.48 -2.01
N ALA A 147 16.37 -7.49 -2.79
CA ALA A 147 16.65 -6.15 -2.29
C ALA A 147 15.40 -5.50 -1.67
N TYR A 148 14.23 -5.68 -2.29
CA TYR A 148 12.97 -5.17 -1.74
C TYR A 148 12.64 -5.83 -0.39
N ARG A 149 12.77 -7.16 -0.31
CA ARG A 149 12.51 -7.90 0.94
C ARG A 149 13.45 -7.48 2.05
N ASP A 150 14.72 -7.23 1.75
CA ASP A 150 15.70 -6.80 2.75
C ASP A 150 15.45 -5.35 3.20
N GLU A 151 15.10 -4.44 2.29
CA GLU A 151 14.66 -3.09 2.63
C GLU A 151 13.42 -3.11 3.55
N VAL A 152 12.43 -3.94 3.24
CA VAL A 152 11.22 -4.08 4.07
C VAL A 152 11.55 -4.63 5.44
N LYS A 153 12.34 -5.71 5.55
CA LYS A 153 12.79 -6.24 6.85
C LYS A 153 13.52 -5.20 7.68
N ALA A 154 14.45 -4.45 7.08
CA ALA A 154 15.19 -3.41 7.79
C ALA A 154 14.29 -2.23 8.20
N SER A 155 13.26 -1.94 7.40
CA SER A 155 12.27 -0.90 7.70
C SER A 155 11.29 -1.31 8.79
N MET A 156 10.95 -2.59 8.93
CA MET A 156 10.00 -3.10 9.93
C MET A 156 10.34 -2.73 11.38
N ALA A 157 11.62 -2.53 11.68
CA ALA A 157 12.09 -2.15 13.01
C ALA A 157 12.02 -0.63 13.30
N LYS A 158 11.63 0.19 12.32
CA LYS A 158 11.63 1.65 12.41
C LYS A 158 10.23 2.21 12.68
N GLU A 159 10.17 3.29 13.44
CA GLU A 159 8.93 4.00 13.73
C GLU A 159 8.27 4.50 12.42
N GLY A 160 6.94 4.33 12.35
CA GLY A 160 6.16 4.71 11.18
C GLY A 160 6.40 3.83 9.96
N PHE A 161 6.92 2.61 10.11
CA PHE A 161 6.95 1.61 9.03
C PHE A 161 5.54 1.29 8.53
N LEU A 162 4.61 1.04 9.46
CA LEU A 162 3.19 0.92 9.16
C LEU A 162 2.50 2.27 9.42
N ALA A 163 1.75 2.74 8.43
CA ALA A 163 0.95 3.97 8.52
C ALA A 163 -0.41 3.75 7.86
N GLY A 164 -1.29 4.76 7.89
CA GLY A 164 -2.52 4.74 7.10
C GLY A 164 -3.45 3.56 7.43
N LYS A 165 -3.67 3.26 8.72
CA LYS A 165 -4.53 2.13 9.11
C LYS A 165 -5.94 2.31 8.57
N ILE A 166 -6.39 1.38 7.74
CA ILE A 166 -7.79 1.29 7.28
C ILE A 166 -8.39 -0.01 7.82
N VAL A 167 -9.61 0.08 8.36
CA VAL A 167 -10.40 -1.07 8.78
C VAL A 167 -11.55 -1.26 7.80
N TRP A 168 -11.67 -2.49 7.31
CA TRP A 168 -12.63 -2.89 6.29
C TRP A 168 -13.62 -3.88 6.89
N ALA A 169 -14.91 -3.66 6.60
CA ALA A 169 -15.98 -4.58 6.90
C ALA A 169 -16.34 -5.40 5.67
N LYS A 170 -16.58 -6.69 5.88
CA LYS A 170 -17.09 -7.58 4.85
C LYS A 170 -18.57 -7.32 4.62
N LYS A 171 -18.97 -7.15 3.35
CA LYS A 171 -20.36 -6.93 2.92
C LYS A 171 -21.11 -8.24 2.74
#